data_AF-A0A7U5GY68-F1
#
_entry.id   AF-A0A7U5GY68-F1
#
_cell.length_a   1.000
_cell.length_b   1.000
_cell.length_c   1.000
_cell.angle_alpha   90.00
_cell.angle_beta   90.00
_cell.angle_gamma   90.00
#
_symmetry.space_group_name_H-M   'P 1'
#
loop_
_entity.id
_entity.type
_entity.pdbx_description
1 polymer ?
#
loop_
_entity_poly.entity_id
_entity_poly.type
_entity_poly.pdbx_seq_one_letter_code
_entity_poly.pdbx_strand_id
1 'polypeptide(L)'
;MNLANRKKRVFQHIMADDSIKIIRQTFPREWIIREYTPDYGIDLKVEIFESVQGNNYEALGEFFFAQVKSVKSIETKVMQVRSRTNVAQYPLHYTGSEKVEIEVIKFSLDTDTIVTVHSMGAAIPVYLLYVVLDTQQIFYVCLTDYIEKVLIPEDPSFRDKGEKVINIPISNEITSDASTIFPLRFSAIRMKFYAMFVKFNYQRKEINYSIEGMKDMENGRKIEKLNLFFYQIQYFLNDIMDNDIWRYIHNWGALQLCFNDLHSLNEKISINIKMLANESESDSIYEHNPPLILHDITACWDRLVNLEDMYEEIVREKNLPTLFSEIMKDYDAESSV
;
A
#
# COMPACT_ATOMS: atom_id res chain seq x y z
N MET A 1 5.01 -11.74 -58.99
CA MET A 1 5.97 -12.46 -58.13
C MET A 1 6.01 -11.74 -56.79
N ASN A 2 5.40 -12.31 -55.74
CA ASN A 2 5.56 -11.78 -54.38
C ASN A 2 6.94 -12.22 -53.88
N LEU A 3 7.90 -11.31 -53.85
CA LEU A 3 9.22 -11.56 -53.27
C LEU A 3 9.05 -11.73 -51.75
N ALA A 4 9.42 -12.90 -51.25
CA ALA A 4 9.47 -13.14 -49.81
C ALA A 4 10.50 -12.19 -49.17
N ASN A 5 10.03 -11.36 -48.24
CA ASN A 5 10.90 -10.47 -47.47
C ASN A 5 11.41 -11.15 -46.20
N ARG A 6 12.62 -10.79 -45.76
CA ARG A 6 13.15 -11.19 -44.45
C ARG A 6 12.28 -10.60 -43.34
N LYS A 7 12.20 -11.27 -42.19
CA LYS A 7 11.55 -10.74 -40.99
C LYS A 7 12.18 -9.40 -40.62
N LYS A 8 11.35 -8.36 -40.46
CA LYS A 8 11.79 -7.01 -40.11
C LYS A 8 11.53 -6.78 -38.62
N ARG A 9 12.51 -6.24 -37.91
CA ARG A 9 12.32 -5.72 -36.56
C ARG A 9 11.60 -4.38 -36.68
N VAL A 10 10.39 -4.27 -36.14
CA VAL A 10 9.63 -3.01 -36.20
C VAL A 10 10.12 -2.04 -35.12
N PHE A 11 10.01 -0.74 -35.38
CA PHE A 11 10.55 0.32 -34.53
C PHE A 11 10.08 0.23 -33.06
N GLN A 12 8.85 -0.25 -32.83
CA GLN A 12 8.31 -0.51 -31.49
C GLN A 12 9.17 -1.49 -30.66
N HIS A 13 9.80 -2.49 -31.29
CA HIS A 13 10.72 -3.40 -30.59
C HIS A 13 12.03 -2.72 -30.20
N ILE A 14 12.43 -1.65 -30.87
CA ILE A 14 13.63 -0.88 -30.49
C ILE A 14 13.28 0.01 -29.31
N MET A 15 12.14 0.71 -29.38
CA MET A 15 11.64 1.54 -28.28
C MET A 15 11.43 0.73 -26.99
N ALA A 16 10.93 -0.50 -27.08
CA ALA A 16 10.76 -1.39 -25.94
C ALA A 16 12.11 -1.66 -25.24
N ASP A 17 13.13 -2.11 -25.98
CA ASP A 17 14.47 -2.35 -25.44
C ASP A 17 15.08 -1.10 -24.80
N ASP A 18 14.96 0.06 -25.47
CA ASP A 18 15.48 1.34 -24.97
C ASP A 18 14.78 1.74 -23.66
N SER A 19 13.47 1.47 -23.55
CA SER A 19 12.69 1.76 -22.35
C SER A 19 13.14 0.92 -21.16
N ILE A 20 13.38 -0.38 -21.37
CA ILE A 20 13.89 -1.27 -20.32
C ILE A 20 15.28 -0.81 -19.87
N LYS A 21 16.12 -0.37 -20.79
CA LYS A 21 17.45 0.15 -20.46
C LYS A 21 17.37 1.40 -19.58
N ILE A 22 16.50 2.35 -19.94
CA ILE A 22 16.27 3.58 -19.15
C ILE A 22 15.79 3.22 -17.74
N ILE A 23 14.79 2.35 -17.62
CA ILE A 23 14.26 1.90 -16.32
C ILE A 23 15.37 1.27 -15.46
N ARG A 24 16.19 0.38 -16.02
CA ARG A 24 17.31 -0.26 -15.31
C ARG A 24 18.39 0.74 -14.85
N GLN A 25 18.54 1.86 -15.55
CA GLN A 25 19.49 2.91 -15.18
C GLN A 25 18.94 3.82 -14.08
N THR A 26 17.63 4.04 -14.07
CA THR A 26 16.97 4.92 -13.10
C THR A 26 16.69 4.23 -11.76
N PHE A 27 16.23 2.97 -11.79
CA PHE A 27 15.86 2.24 -10.58
C PHE A 27 17.09 1.85 -9.73
N PRO A 28 16.90 1.59 -8.41
CA PRO A 28 17.98 1.10 -7.56
C PRO A 28 18.63 -0.16 -8.13
N ARG A 29 19.96 -0.21 -8.12
CA ARG A 29 20.74 -1.26 -8.80
C ARG A 29 20.52 -2.64 -8.19
N GLU A 30 20.18 -2.67 -6.92
CA GLU A 30 19.90 -3.86 -6.14
C GLU A 30 18.53 -4.47 -6.48
N TRP A 31 17.59 -3.70 -7.02
CA TRP A 31 16.27 -4.23 -7.41
C TRP A 31 16.40 -5.13 -8.63
N ILE A 32 15.68 -6.25 -8.59
CA ILE A 32 15.70 -7.22 -9.68
C ILE A 32 14.52 -6.93 -10.60
N ILE A 33 14.82 -6.51 -11.83
CA ILE A 33 13.83 -6.30 -12.89
C ILE A 33 13.85 -7.51 -13.82
N ARG A 34 12.74 -8.26 -13.80
CA ARG A 34 12.50 -9.40 -14.69
C ARG A 34 11.49 -9.02 -15.77
N GLU A 35 11.83 -9.29 -17.01
CA GLU A 35 10.91 -9.13 -18.13
C GLU A 35 9.92 -10.32 -18.14
N TYR A 36 8.64 -10.00 -18.26
CA TYR A 36 7.50 -10.92 -18.21
C TYR A 36 6.99 -11.03 -19.66
N THR A 37 7.37 -12.08 -20.41
CA THR A 37 6.98 -12.21 -21.82
C THR A 37 6.57 -13.63 -22.21
N PRO A 38 5.44 -13.82 -22.95
CA PRO A 38 4.34 -12.89 -23.19
C PRO A 38 3.20 -13.05 -22.16
N ASP A 39 2.93 -12.02 -21.34
CA ASP A 39 1.95 -12.11 -20.25
C ASP A 39 0.90 -10.97 -20.28
N TYR A 40 0.01 -11.03 -21.27
CA TYR A 40 -1.30 -10.35 -21.26
C TYR A 40 -1.28 -8.84 -20.89
N GLY A 41 -0.24 -8.11 -21.31
CA GLY A 41 -0.12 -6.66 -21.10
C GLY A 41 0.75 -6.22 -19.92
N ILE A 42 1.32 -7.17 -19.15
CA ILE A 42 2.34 -6.92 -18.13
C ILE A 42 3.73 -7.20 -18.73
N ASP A 43 4.65 -6.26 -18.60
CA ASP A 43 5.98 -6.33 -19.22
C ASP A 43 7.08 -6.64 -18.20
N LEU A 44 6.92 -6.23 -16.93
CA LEU A 44 7.92 -6.35 -15.89
C LEU A 44 7.35 -6.88 -14.58
N LYS A 45 8.16 -7.70 -13.88
CA LYS A 45 8.09 -7.92 -12.43
C LYS A 45 9.33 -7.30 -11.80
N VAL A 46 9.14 -6.42 -10.82
CA VAL A 46 10.22 -5.75 -10.09
C VAL A 46 10.22 -6.23 -8.65
N GLU A 47 11.32 -6.87 -8.24
CA GLU A 47 11.50 -7.40 -6.89
C GLU A 47 12.38 -6.48 -6.07
N ILE A 48 11.94 -6.16 -4.84
CA ILE A 48 12.60 -5.20 -3.97
C ILE A 48 13.66 -5.90 -3.13
N PHE A 49 14.86 -5.32 -3.16
CA PHE A 49 15.99 -5.71 -2.35
C PHE A 49 16.46 -4.52 -1.53
N GLU A 50 17.07 -4.80 -0.39
CA GLU A 50 17.66 -3.80 0.49
C GLU A 50 19.11 -4.17 0.85
N SER A 51 19.95 -3.16 0.99
CA SER A 51 21.34 -3.33 1.45
C SER A 51 21.36 -3.64 2.94
N VAL A 52 22.08 -4.70 3.32
CA VAL A 52 22.22 -5.10 4.73
C VAL A 52 23.58 -4.65 5.27
N GLN A 53 24.67 -5.20 4.74
CA GLN A 53 26.04 -4.87 5.13
C GLN A 53 27.01 -5.06 3.95
N GLY A 54 27.83 -4.05 3.67
CA GLY A 54 28.80 -4.07 2.58
C GLY A 54 28.12 -4.17 1.22
N ASN A 55 28.48 -5.20 0.44
CA ASN A 55 27.92 -5.45 -0.90
C ASN A 55 26.86 -6.58 -0.89
N ASN A 56 26.26 -6.86 0.27
CA ASN A 56 25.21 -7.88 0.40
C ASN A 56 23.83 -7.23 0.42
N TYR A 57 22.92 -7.81 -0.36
CA TYR A 57 21.54 -7.37 -0.49
C TYR A 57 20.61 -8.51 -0.14
N GLU A 58 19.55 -8.23 0.64
CA GLU A 58 18.53 -9.21 0.98
C GLU A 58 17.26 -8.98 0.17
N ALA A 59 16.61 -10.08 -0.20
CA ALA A 59 15.30 -10.03 -0.84
C ALA A 59 14.23 -9.76 0.22
N LEU A 60 13.40 -8.74 0.02
CA LEU A 60 12.34 -8.42 0.97
C LEU A 60 11.08 -9.28 0.75
N GLY A 61 11.02 -10.05 -0.34
CA GLY A 61 9.79 -10.75 -0.75
C GLY A 61 8.67 -9.81 -1.21
N GLU A 62 9.03 -8.57 -1.54
CA GLU A 62 8.13 -7.50 -1.96
C GLU A 62 8.32 -7.24 -3.45
N PHE A 63 7.23 -6.97 -4.16
CA PHE A 63 7.29 -6.76 -5.60
C PHE A 63 6.11 -5.95 -6.11
N PHE A 64 6.28 -5.40 -7.30
CA PHE A 64 5.20 -4.87 -8.12
C PHE A 64 5.34 -5.33 -9.56
N PHE A 65 4.23 -5.29 -10.29
CA PHE A 65 4.23 -5.47 -11.74
C PHE A 65 4.22 -4.13 -12.44
N ALA A 66 4.75 -4.09 -13.65
CA ALA A 66 4.65 -2.91 -14.48
C ALA A 66 4.34 -3.26 -15.94
N GLN A 67 3.48 -2.46 -16.54
CA GLN A 67 3.35 -2.31 -17.97
C GLN A 67 4.22 -1.14 -18.41
N VAL A 68 5.04 -1.35 -19.44
CA VAL A 68 5.96 -0.34 -19.97
C VAL A 68 5.44 0.16 -21.30
N LYS A 69 5.26 1.48 -21.38
CA LYS A 69 4.89 2.18 -22.61
C LYS A 69 5.88 3.31 -22.84
N SER A 70 6.10 3.64 -24.10
CA SER A 70 7.18 4.55 -24.47
C SER A 70 6.80 5.48 -25.61
N VAL A 71 7.28 6.71 -25.54
CA VAL A 71 7.11 7.74 -26.57
C VAL A 71 8.42 8.48 -26.77
N LYS A 72 8.62 9.12 -27.92
CA LYS A 72 9.82 9.96 -28.14
C LYS A 72 9.79 11.21 -27.27
N SER A 73 8.68 11.94 -27.36
CA SER A 73 8.43 13.20 -26.66
C SER A 73 6.99 13.24 -26.13
N ILE A 74 6.75 14.00 -25.08
CA ILE A 74 5.42 14.17 -24.48
C ILE A 74 4.81 15.53 -24.80
N GLU A 75 3.48 15.57 -24.80
CA GLU A 75 2.69 16.80 -24.73
C GLU A 75 1.95 16.79 -23.38
N THR A 76 2.10 17.87 -22.60
CA THR A 76 1.37 18.04 -21.34
C THR A 76 0.04 18.73 -21.60
N LYS A 77 -0.97 18.37 -20.80
CA LYS A 77 -2.27 19.04 -20.80
C LYS A 77 -2.67 19.40 -19.39
N VAL A 78 -3.36 20.53 -19.26
CA VAL A 78 -3.95 20.94 -17.99
C VAL A 78 -5.25 20.17 -17.78
N MET A 79 -5.41 19.61 -16.58
CA MET A 79 -6.61 18.96 -16.08
C MET A 79 -7.06 19.65 -14.80
N GLN A 80 -8.37 19.93 -14.68
CA GLN A 80 -8.94 20.43 -13.43
C GLN A 80 -9.33 19.27 -12.53
N VAL A 81 -8.76 19.23 -11.33
CA VAL A 81 -9.17 18.34 -10.24
C VAL A 81 -10.04 19.12 -9.24
N ARG A 82 -10.99 18.43 -8.61
CA ARG A 82 -11.99 19.03 -7.72
C ARG A 82 -12.17 18.20 -6.47
N SER A 83 -12.65 18.83 -5.41
CA SER A 83 -13.05 18.13 -4.20
C SER A 83 -14.19 17.16 -4.52
N ARG A 84 -14.12 15.97 -3.92
CA ARG A 84 -15.04 14.87 -4.16
C ARG A 84 -15.24 14.05 -2.89
N THR A 85 -16.34 13.30 -2.83
CA THR A 85 -16.57 12.28 -1.82
C THR A 85 -15.44 11.24 -1.80
N ASN A 86 -15.23 10.61 -0.65
CA ASN A 86 -14.35 9.46 -0.55
C ASN A 86 -14.95 8.30 -1.37
N VAL A 87 -14.36 8.02 -2.53
CA VAL A 87 -14.83 7.01 -3.47
C VAL A 87 -14.66 5.57 -2.96
N ALA A 88 -13.89 5.37 -1.89
CA ALA A 88 -13.80 4.09 -1.18
C ALA A 88 -15.09 3.76 -0.41
N GLN A 89 -15.81 4.79 0.05
CA GLN A 89 -16.98 4.65 0.91
C GLN A 89 -18.29 4.96 0.18
N TYR A 90 -18.28 5.89 -0.78
CA TYR A 90 -19.47 6.40 -1.43
C TYR A 90 -19.28 6.55 -2.95
N PRO A 91 -20.37 6.58 -3.74
CA PRO A 91 -20.31 6.97 -5.15
C PRO A 91 -19.67 8.36 -5.33
N LEU A 92 -19.08 8.57 -6.52
CA LEU A 92 -18.44 9.83 -6.87
C LEU A 92 -19.46 10.98 -6.91
N HIS A 93 -19.30 11.93 -5.99
CA HIS A 93 -19.97 13.20 -6.00
C HIS A 93 -18.96 14.31 -5.77
N TYR A 94 -18.96 15.31 -6.66
CA TYR A 94 -18.11 16.48 -6.47
C TYR A 94 -18.67 17.34 -5.34
N THR A 95 -17.81 17.70 -4.41
CA THR A 95 -18.13 18.48 -3.21
C THR A 95 -17.40 19.82 -3.25
N GLY A 96 -17.99 20.85 -2.68
CA GLY A 96 -17.36 22.17 -2.59
C GLY A 96 -17.12 22.87 -3.94
N SER A 97 -16.48 24.04 -3.87
CA SER A 97 -16.13 24.86 -5.04
C SER A 97 -14.64 24.85 -5.37
N GLU A 98 -13.81 24.20 -4.55
CA GLU A 98 -12.36 24.13 -4.73
C GLU A 98 -12.00 23.37 -6.00
N LYS A 99 -11.09 23.98 -6.77
CA LYS A 99 -10.56 23.41 -8.02
C LYS A 99 -9.09 23.77 -8.11
N VAL A 100 -8.29 22.80 -8.51
CA VAL A 100 -6.86 22.97 -8.77
C VAL A 100 -6.59 22.50 -10.19
N GLU A 101 -5.69 23.19 -10.87
CA GLU A 101 -5.21 22.81 -12.20
C GLU A 101 -3.89 22.05 -12.05
N ILE A 102 -3.85 20.84 -12.61
CA ILE A 102 -2.66 19.99 -12.63
C ILE A 102 -2.24 19.69 -14.06
N GLU A 103 -0.94 19.51 -14.28
CA GLU A 103 -0.41 19.06 -15.56
C GLU A 103 -0.38 17.54 -15.63
N VAL A 104 -0.91 16.99 -16.71
CA VAL A 104 -1.00 15.55 -16.96
C VAL A 104 -0.52 15.18 -18.35
N ILE A 105 0.04 13.99 -18.48
CA ILE A 105 0.23 13.29 -19.74
C ILE A 105 -1.01 12.44 -20.00
N LYS A 106 -1.56 12.51 -21.20
CA LYS A 106 -2.70 11.69 -21.60
C LYS A 106 -2.22 10.49 -22.40
N PHE A 107 -2.51 9.29 -21.91
CA PHE A 107 -2.14 8.04 -22.56
C PHE A 107 -3.40 7.19 -22.81
N SER A 108 -3.60 6.71 -24.04
CA SER A 108 -4.73 5.81 -24.35
C SER A 108 -4.32 4.37 -24.06
N LEU A 109 -5.07 3.69 -23.19
CA LEU A 109 -4.88 2.30 -22.83
C LEU A 109 -6.10 1.48 -23.26
N ASP A 110 -5.87 0.31 -23.84
CA ASP A 110 -6.95 -0.59 -24.26
C ASP A 110 -7.71 -1.16 -23.06
N THR A 111 -9.02 -1.31 -23.24
CA THR A 111 -9.91 -1.78 -22.17
C THR A 111 -9.59 -3.21 -21.74
N ASP A 112 -9.10 -4.06 -22.63
CA ASP A 112 -8.72 -5.45 -22.31
C ASP A 112 -7.59 -5.50 -21.29
N THR A 113 -6.55 -4.67 -21.47
CA THR A 113 -5.47 -4.50 -20.48
C THR A 113 -6.03 -3.98 -19.17
N ILE A 114 -6.90 -2.96 -19.20
CA ILE A 114 -7.51 -2.40 -17.99
C ILE A 114 -8.28 -3.47 -17.21
N VAL A 115 -9.09 -4.28 -17.90
CA VAL A 115 -9.85 -5.38 -17.29
C VAL A 115 -8.92 -6.45 -16.72
N THR A 116 -7.82 -6.75 -17.42
CA THR A 116 -6.80 -7.71 -16.94
C THR A 116 -6.15 -7.22 -15.65
N VAL A 117 -5.68 -5.97 -15.63
CA VAL A 117 -5.08 -5.36 -14.44
C VAL A 117 -6.07 -5.29 -13.28
N HIS A 118 -7.31 -4.90 -13.53
CA HIS A 118 -8.36 -4.88 -12.52
C HIS A 118 -8.61 -6.28 -11.92
N SER A 119 -8.51 -7.33 -12.72
CA SER A 119 -8.70 -8.71 -12.28
C SER A 119 -7.56 -9.24 -11.39
N MET A 120 -6.40 -8.58 -11.38
CA MET A 120 -5.29 -8.91 -10.47
C MET A 120 -5.59 -8.50 -9.02
N GLY A 121 -6.55 -7.59 -8.81
CA GLY A 121 -7.03 -7.14 -7.52
C GLY A 121 -6.13 -6.11 -6.83
N ALA A 122 -6.71 -5.39 -5.86
CA ALA A 122 -6.08 -4.28 -5.15
C ALA A 122 -4.74 -4.63 -4.48
N ALA A 123 -4.60 -5.86 -3.98
CA ALA A 123 -3.42 -6.31 -3.23
C ALA A 123 -2.13 -6.37 -4.06
N ILE A 124 -2.24 -6.46 -5.39
CA ILE A 124 -1.10 -6.53 -6.29
C ILE A 124 -0.92 -5.17 -6.98
N PRO A 125 0.12 -4.38 -6.64
CA PRO A 125 0.38 -3.13 -7.33
C PRO A 125 0.82 -3.39 -8.78
N VAL A 126 0.10 -2.77 -9.72
CA VAL A 126 0.47 -2.77 -11.15
C VAL A 126 0.65 -1.34 -11.61
N TYR A 127 1.85 -1.02 -12.08
CA TYR A 127 2.18 0.32 -12.56
C TYR A 127 2.10 0.41 -14.09
N LEU A 128 1.63 1.54 -14.60
CA LEU A 128 1.97 1.99 -15.94
C LEU A 128 3.22 2.84 -15.82
N LEU A 129 4.33 2.39 -16.41
CA LEU A 129 5.56 3.17 -16.57
C LEU A 129 5.59 3.75 -17.97
N TYR A 130 5.59 5.08 -18.05
CA TYR A 130 5.58 5.83 -19.31
C TYR A 130 6.93 6.50 -19.54
N VAL A 131 7.72 5.95 -20.47
CA VAL A 131 9.10 6.36 -20.73
C VAL A 131 9.16 7.33 -21.91
N VAL A 132 9.81 8.48 -21.69
CA VAL A 132 10.07 9.48 -22.72
C VAL A 132 11.50 9.30 -23.22
N LEU A 133 11.67 8.76 -24.43
CA LEU A 133 12.96 8.30 -24.92
C LEU A 133 13.96 9.43 -25.17
N ASP A 134 13.49 10.59 -25.65
CA ASP A 134 14.39 11.70 -26.00
C ASP A 134 15.01 12.35 -24.76
N THR A 135 14.27 12.39 -23.64
CA THR A 135 14.71 12.99 -22.37
C THR A 135 15.09 11.95 -21.30
N GLN A 136 14.83 10.67 -21.55
CA GLN A 136 14.99 9.55 -20.61
C GLN A 136 14.18 9.69 -19.30
N GLN A 137 13.12 10.50 -19.33
CA GLN A 137 12.22 10.65 -18.18
C GLN A 137 11.27 9.47 -18.07
N ILE A 138 10.88 9.13 -16.85
CA ILE A 138 9.93 8.05 -16.57
C ILE A 138 8.80 8.64 -15.74
N PHE A 139 7.57 8.50 -16.20
CA PHE A 139 6.37 8.87 -15.44
C PHE A 139 5.59 7.64 -15.03
N TYR A 140 4.80 7.71 -13.97
CA TYR A 140 4.04 6.56 -13.50
C TYR A 140 2.64 6.85 -13.01
N VAL A 141 1.81 5.83 -13.06
CA VAL A 141 0.57 5.75 -12.28
C VAL A 141 0.33 4.31 -11.85
N CYS A 142 -0.15 4.11 -10.62
CA CYS A 142 -0.58 2.80 -10.16
C CYS A 142 -1.94 2.47 -10.80
N LEU A 143 -1.96 1.59 -11.80
CA LEU A 143 -3.15 1.25 -12.56
C LEU A 143 -4.22 0.59 -11.69
N THR A 144 -3.85 -0.30 -10.75
CA THR A 144 -4.83 -0.92 -9.86
C THR A 144 -5.58 0.12 -9.01
N ASP A 145 -4.85 1.11 -8.48
CA ASP A 145 -5.47 2.18 -7.69
C ASP A 145 -6.23 3.17 -8.59
N TYR A 146 -5.66 3.54 -9.75
CA TYR A 146 -6.32 4.41 -10.71
C TYR A 146 -7.65 3.84 -11.19
N ILE A 147 -7.70 2.54 -11.47
CA ILE A 147 -8.90 1.87 -11.96
C ILE A 147 -10.01 1.97 -10.91
N GLU A 148 -9.72 1.62 -9.66
CA GLU A 148 -10.71 1.60 -8.58
C GLU A 148 -11.12 3.00 -8.11
N LYS A 149 -10.18 3.95 -8.05
CA LYS A 149 -10.37 5.26 -7.42
C LYS A 149 -10.64 6.41 -8.41
N VAL A 150 -10.37 6.22 -9.70
CA VAL A 150 -10.56 7.25 -10.73
C VAL A 150 -11.45 6.73 -11.85
N LEU A 151 -11.02 5.68 -12.54
CA LEU A 151 -11.69 5.21 -13.76
C LEU A 151 -13.12 4.71 -13.49
N ILE A 152 -13.30 3.77 -12.57
CA ILE A 152 -14.61 3.17 -12.26
C ILE A 152 -15.58 4.24 -11.71
N PRO A 153 -15.18 5.09 -10.74
CA PRO A 153 -16.08 6.12 -10.24
C PRO A 153 -16.46 7.17 -11.29
N GLU A 154 -15.57 7.53 -12.21
CA GLU A 154 -15.86 8.51 -13.28
C GLU A 154 -16.62 7.92 -14.47
N ASP A 155 -16.39 6.65 -14.79
CA ASP A 155 -16.95 5.98 -15.95
C ASP A 155 -17.26 4.50 -15.67
N PRO A 156 -18.37 4.20 -14.96
CA PRO A 156 -18.72 2.83 -14.59
C PRO A 156 -18.93 1.89 -15.79
N SER A 157 -19.25 2.43 -16.97
CA SER A 157 -19.45 1.68 -18.22
C SER A 157 -18.21 1.68 -19.13
N PHE A 158 -17.01 1.92 -18.59
CA PHE A 158 -15.78 1.94 -19.39
C PHE A 158 -15.55 0.63 -20.17
N ARG A 159 -16.09 -0.50 -19.71
CA ARG A 159 -15.98 -1.83 -20.36
C ARG A 159 -16.63 -1.88 -21.75
N ASP A 160 -17.58 -0.99 -22.03
CA ASP A 160 -18.25 -0.93 -23.34
C ASP A 160 -17.41 -0.16 -24.38
N LYS A 161 -16.25 0.36 -23.99
CA LYS A 161 -15.37 1.20 -24.81
C LYS A 161 -14.14 0.38 -25.20
N GLY A 162 -13.56 0.65 -26.37
CA GLY A 162 -12.34 -0.04 -26.81
C GLY A 162 -11.07 0.44 -26.10
N GLU A 163 -11.06 1.71 -25.68
CA GLU A 163 -9.91 2.34 -25.03
C GLU A 163 -10.36 3.40 -24.01
N LYS A 164 -9.47 3.72 -23.08
CA LYS A 164 -9.63 4.78 -22.09
C LYS A 164 -8.35 5.60 -21.96
N VAL A 165 -8.54 6.91 -21.84
CA VAL A 165 -7.45 7.84 -21.56
C VAL A 165 -7.13 7.78 -20.07
N ILE A 166 -5.89 7.39 -19.77
CA ILE A 166 -5.26 7.47 -18.46
C ILE A 166 -4.56 8.83 -18.36
N ASN A 167 -4.89 9.58 -17.30
CA ASN A 167 -4.21 10.84 -17.00
C ASN A 167 -3.07 10.56 -16.01
N ILE A 168 -1.83 10.78 -16.45
CA ILE A 168 -0.62 10.54 -15.66
C ILE A 168 -0.11 11.91 -15.17
N PRO A 169 -0.14 12.22 -13.86
CA PRO A 169 0.41 13.47 -13.34
C PRO A 169 1.88 13.66 -13.71
N ILE A 170 2.27 14.88 -14.12
CA ILE A 170 3.69 15.21 -14.35
C ILE A 170 4.51 15.13 -13.05
N SER A 171 3.87 15.38 -11.91
CA SER A 171 4.48 15.22 -10.59
C SER A 171 4.83 13.76 -10.25
N ASN A 172 4.29 12.78 -10.97
CA ASN A 172 4.66 11.38 -10.83
C ASN A 172 5.87 11.02 -11.71
N GLU A 173 6.94 11.80 -11.61
CA GLU A 173 8.21 11.51 -12.28
C GLU A 173 9.06 10.59 -11.40
N ILE A 174 9.72 9.60 -12.00
CA ILE A 174 10.70 8.74 -11.34
C ILE A 174 12.08 9.19 -11.77
N THR A 175 12.88 9.53 -10.78
CA THR A 175 14.31 9.83 -10.95
C THR A 175 15.13 8.83 -10.15
N SER A 176 16.46 8.95 -10.17
CA SER A 176 17.31 8.16 -9.27
C SER A 176 17.27 8.65 -7.81
N ASP A 177 16.53 9.72 -7.52
CA ASP A 177 16.31 10.19 -6.16
C ASP A 177 15.35 9.26 -5.40
N ALA A 178 15.73 8.92 -4.16
CA ALA A 178 14.99 7.99 -3.33
C ALA A 178 13.56 8.45 -3.04
N SER A 179 13.29 9.76 -2.95
CA SER A 179 11.94 10.28 -2.69
C SER A 179 10.96 9.97 -3.83
N THR A 180 11.44 9.99 -5.08
CA THR A 180 10.61 9.72 -6.27
C THR A 180 10.38 8.22 -6.51
N ILE A 181 11.32 7.39 -6.06
CA ILE A 181 11.22 5.92 -6.11
C ILE A 181 10.36 5.38 -4.96
N PHE A 182 10.36 6.08 -3.83
CA PHE A 182 9.72 5.64 -2.60
C PHE A 182 8.25 5.20 -2.77
N PRO A 183 7.38 5.89 -3.52
CA PRO A 183 6.01 5.42 -3.76
C PRO A 183 5.91 4.02 -4.38
N LEU A 184 6.85 3.65 -5.27
CA LEU A 184 6.91 2.32 -5.88
C LEU A 184 7.42 1.29 -4.86
N ARG A 185 8.41 1.67 -4.04
CA ARG A 185 8.91 0.80 -2.97
C ARG A 185 7.82 0.51 -1.93
N PHE A 186 7.10 1.55 -1.49
CA PHE A 186 6.07 1.45 -0.46
C PHE A 186 4.82 0.74 -0.93
N SER A 187 4.51 0.75 -2.23
CA SER A 187 3.42 -0.09 -2.74
C SER A 187 3.83 -1.55 -2.87
N ALA A 188 5.11 -1.88 -3.07
CA ALA A 188 5.56 -3.26 -3.25
C ALA A 188 5.32 -4.14 -2.00
N ILE A 189 5.28 -3.55 -0.81
CA ILE A 189 4.94 -4.23 0.45
C ILE A 189 3.45 -4.55 0.59
N ARG A 190 2.58 -4.00 -0.27
CA ARG A 190 1.11 -4.05 -0.14
C ARG A 190 0.53 -5.41 0.23
N MET A 191 1.01 -6.51 -0.35
CA MET A 191 0.51 -7.85 0.01
C MET A 191 0.72 -8.21 1.49
N LYS A 192 1.84 -7.79 2.09
CA LYS A 192 2.09 -7.98 3.53
C LYS A 192 1.15 -7.12 4.36
N PHE A 193 0.86 -5.89 3.94
CA PHE A 193 -0.14 -5.04 4.60
C PHE A 193 -1.53 -5.68 4.58
N TYR A 194 -2.04 -6.10 3.43
CA TYR A 194 -3.35 -6.77 3.36
C TYR A 194 -3.40 -8.05 4.22
N ALA A 195 -2.34 -8.86 4.23
CA ALA A 195 -2.26 -10.03 5.11
C ALA A 195 -2.34 -9.64 6.59
N MET A 196 -1.67 -8.55 6.99
CA MET A 196 -1.69 -8.05 8.36
C MET A 196 -3.03 -7.42 8.74
N PHE A 197 -3.70 -6.69 7.86
CA PHE A 197 -5.03 -6.13 8.10
C PHE A 197 -6.06 -7.23 8.39
N VAL A 198 -6.03 -8.31 7.61
CA VAL A 198 -6.86 -9.50 7.86
C VAL A 198 -6.54 -10.11 9.24
N LYS A 199 -5.24 -10.23 9.57
CA LYS A 199 -4.81 -10.77 10.86
C LYS A 199 -5.26 -9.90 12.04
N PHE A 200 -5.13 -8.57 11.95
CA PHE A 200 -5.59 -7.64 12.99
C PHE A 200 -7.09 -7.76 13.22
N ASN A 201 -7.88 -7.84 12.15
CA ASN A 201 -9.32 -8.02 12.25
C ASN A 201 -9.70 -9.36 12.89
N TYR A 202 -9.02 -10.44 12.53
CA TYR A 202 -9.22 -11.75 13.16
C TYR A 202 -8.92 -11.70 14.65
N GLN A 203 -7.72 -11.24 15.03
CA GLN A 203 -7.32 -11.15 16.44
C GLN A 203 -8.25 -10.26 17.26
N ARG A 204 -8.68 -9.11 16.71
CA ARG A 204 -9.67 -8.24 17.37
C ARG A 204 -10.98 -8.96 17.67
N LYS A 205 -11.49 -9.79 16.74
CA LYS A 205 -12.71 -10.59 16.95
C LYS A 205 -12.52 -11.59 18.09
N GLU A 206 -11.38 -12.30 18.12
CA GLU A 206 -11.05 -13.26 19.18
C GLU A 206 -10.91 -12.59 20.55
N ILE A 207 -10.32 -11.39 20.59
CA ILE A 207 -10.21 -10.57 21.81
C ILE A 207 -11.60 -10.20 22.33
N ASN A 208 -12.46 -9.66 21.46
CA ASN A 208 -13.82 -9.27 21.83
C ASN A 208 -14.63 -10.47 22.34
N TYR A 209 -14.55 -11.61 21.66
CA TYR A 209 -15.19 -12.85 22.09
C TYR A 209 -14.73 -13.28 23.49
N SER A 210 -13.42 -13.20 23.76
CA SER A 210 -12.85 -13.56 25.05
C SER A 210 -13.32 -12.64 26.17
N ILE A 211 -13.35 -11.32 25.91
CA ILE A 211 -13.83 -10.29 26.85
C ILE A 211 -15.33 -10.48 27.15
N GLU A 212 -16.16 -10.68 26.12
CA GLU A 212 -17.59 -10.92 26.29
C GLU A 212 -17.86 -12.16 27.12
N GLY A 213 -17.12 -13.24 26.85
CA GLY A 213 -17.22 -14.47 27.61
C GLY A 213 -16.78 -14.36 29.07
N MET A 214 -16.24 -13.23 29.53
CA MET A 214 -15.89 -12.97 30.94
C MET A 214 -16.91 -12.10 31.70
N LYS A 215 -17.91 -11.52 31.01
CA LYS A 215 -18.84 -10.54 31.61
C LYS A 215 -19.73 -11.14 32.71
N ASP A 216 -20.16 -12.39 32.55
CA ASP A 216 -21.13 -13.05 33.44
C ASP A 216 -20.53 -14.20 34.28
N MET A 217 -19.19 -14.24 34.43
CA MET A 217 -18.51 -15.33 35.13
C MET A 217 -18.35 -15.07 36.64
N GLU A 218 -18.50 -16.14 37.43
CA GLU A 218 -18.11 -16.16 38.84
C GLU A 218 -16.61 -15.84 39.02
N ASN A 219 -16.27 -15.14 40.10
CA ASN A 219 -14.94 -14.59 40.37
C ASN A 219 -13.78 -15.59 40.21
N GLY A 220 -13.90 -16.82 40.72
CA GLY A 220 -12.83 -17.82 40.62
C GLY A 220 -12.58 -18.31 39.18
N ARG A 221 -13.64 -18.57 38.41
CA ARG A 221 -13.53 -18.95 36.98
C ARG A 221 -13.05 -17.79 36.12
N LYS A 222 -13.32 -16.56 36.55
CA LYS A 222 -12.88 -15.34 35.88
C LYS A 222 -11.36 -15.17 35.94
N ILE A 223 -10.71 -15.52 37.06
CA ILE A 223 -9.24 -15.43 37.22
C ILE A 223 -8.53 -16.41 36.28
N GLU A 224 -8.95 -17.68 36.26
CA GLU A 224 -8.36 -18.69 35.36
C GLU A 224 -8.48 -18.28 33.88
N LYS A 225 -9.67 -17.78 33.50
CA LYS A 225 -9.90 -17.30 32.14
C LYS A 225 -9.11 -16.03 31.81
N LEU A 226 -8.93 -15.13 32.77
CA LEU A 226 -8.11 -13.92 32.61
C LEU A 226 -6.63 -14.27 32.40
N ASN A 227 -6.11 -15.28 33.11
CA ASN A 227 -4.76 -15.79 32.89
C ASN A 227 -4.58 -16.30 31.46
N LEU A 228 -5.47 -17.19 31.01
CA LEU A 228 -5.45 -17.70 29.63
C LEU A 228 -5.56 -16.58 28.60
N PHE A 229 -6.41 -15.59 28.87
CA PHE A 229 -6.56 -14.42 28.01
C PHE A 229 -5.26 -13.61 27.90
N PHE A 230 -4.55 -13.33 29.00
CA PHE A 230 -3.28 -12.61 28.90
C PHE A 230 -2.20 -13.41 28.15
N TYR A 231 -2.16 -14.73 28.29
CA TYR A 231 -1.28 -15.56 27.45
C TYR A 231 -1.66 -15.50 25.96
N GLN A 232 -2.96 -15.46 25.64
CA GLN A 232 -3.43 -15.27 24.27
C GLN A 232 -2.99 -13.90 23.73
N ILE A 233 -3.14 -12.82 24.49
CA ILE A 233 -2.70 -11.49 24.08
C ILE A 233 -1.18 -11.45 23.88
N GLN A 234 -0.41 -12.00 24.82
CA GLN A 234 1.05 -12.09 24.69
C GLN A 234 1.48 -12.85 23.43
N TYR A 235 0.77 -13.94 23.10
CA TYR A 235 0.99 -14.69 21.86
C TYR A 235 0.68 -13.85 20.62
N PHE A 236 -0.47 -13.16 20.59
CA PHE A 236 -0.82 -12.29 19.47
C PHE A 236 0.17 -11.14 19.30
N LEU A 237 0.62 -10.50 20.38
CA LEU A 237 1.62 -9.44 20.34
C LEU A 237 2.92 -9.92 19.69
N ASN A 238 3.45 -11.06 20.15
CA ASN A 238 4.67 -11.63 19.56
C ASN A 238 4.49 -11.94 18.06
N ASP A 239 3.36 -12.57 17.69
CA ASP A 239 3.05 -12.93 16.30
C ASP A 239 2.94 -11.72 15.36
N ILE A 240 2.40 -10.58 15.83
CA ILE A 240 2.30 -9.38 14.98
C ILE A 240 3.56 -8.54 15.00
N MET A 241 4.27 -8.44 16.14
CA MET A 241 5.47 -7.61 16.28
C MET A 241 6.66 -8.14 15.46
N ASP A 242 6.70 -9.44 15.18
CA ASP A 242 7.74 -10.07 14.36
C ASP A 242 7.55 -9.86 12.84
N ASN A 243 6.50 -9.15 12.41
CA ASN A 243 6.21 -8.96 10.99
C ASN A 243 7.03 -7.85 10.31
N ASP A 244 7.42 -8.07 9.05
CA ASP A 244 8.21 -7.10 8.27
C ASP A 244 7.55 -5.75 8.02
N ILE A 245 6.21 -5.61 8.18
CA ILE A 245 5.55 -4.32 7.96
C ILE A 245 6.15 -3.20 8.81
N TRP A 246 6.69 -3.51 9.99
CA TRP A 246 7.27 -2.53 10.90
C TRP A 246 8.59 -1.92 10.39
N ARG A 247 9.23 -2.52 9.38
CA ARG A 247 10.40 -1.89 8.71
C ARG A 247 10.06 -0.53 8.09
N TYR A 248 8.77 -0.27 7.85
CA TYR A 248 8.27 0.93 7.19
C TYR A 248 7.68 1.96 8.17
N ILE A 249 7.96 1.87 9.47
CA ILE A 249 7.41 2.80 10.47
C ILE A 249 7.73 4.27 10.18
N HIS A 250 8.93 4.56 9.67
CA HIS A 250 9.36 5.94 9.35
C HIS A 250 8.69 6.49 8.09
N ASN A 251 8.02 5.63 7.34
CA ASN A 251 7.40 5.98 6.07
C ASN A 251 5.89 6.25 6.19
N TRP A 252 5.29 5.84 7.30
CA TRP A 252 3.87 6.05 7.56
C TRP A 252 3.65 6.28 9.05
N GLY A 253 3.46 7.54 9.46
CA GLY A 253 3.38 7.91 10.87
C GLY A 253 2.32 7.15 11.68
N ALA A 254 1.19 6.79 11.06
CA ALA A 254 0.16 5.96 11.71
C ALA A 254 0.69 4.56 12.08
N LEU A 255 1.53 3.97 11.21
CA LEU A 255 2.18 2.70 11.47
C LEU A 255 3.17 2.80 12.63
N GLN A 256 3.94 3.89 12.71
CA GLN A 256 4.85 4.14 13.83
C GLN A 256 4.10 4.27 15.17
N LEU A 257 2.98 5.00 15.18
CA LEU A 257 2.15 5.13 16.39
C LEU A 257 1.64 3.77 16.86
N CYS A 258 1.11 2.96 15.95
CA CYS A 258 0.64 1.61 16.27
C CYS A 258 1.79 0.71 16.78
N PHE A 259 2.98 0.81 16.20
CA PHE A 259 4.15 0.06 16.64
C PHE A 259 4.58 0.43 18.07
N ASN A 260 4.60 1.72 18.39
CA ASN A 260 4.90 2.20 19.73
C ASN A 260 3.87 1.72 20.76
N ASP A 261 2.58 1.75 20.39
CA ASP A 261 1.50 1.25 21.23
C ASP A 261 1.62 -0.24 21.51
N LEU A 262 2.02 -1.03 20.51
CA LEU A 262 2.27 -2.46 20.68
C LEU A 262 3.38 -2.73 21.69
N HIS A 263 4.50 -2.01 21.58
CA HIS A 263 5.59 -2.12 22.54
C HIS A 263 5.15 -1.75 23.96
N SER A 264 4.43 -0.63 24.12
CA SER A 264 3.90 -0.21 25.43
C SER A 264 2.92 -1.23 26.02
N LEU A 265 2.03 -1.79 25.19
CA LEU A 265 1.08 -2.80 25.64
C LEU A 265 1.80 -4.10 26.03
N ASN A 266 2.81 -4.52 25.27
CA ASN A 266 3.58 -5.72 25.55
C ASN A 266 4.25 -5.70 26.93
N GLU A 267 4.81 -4.56 27.32
CA GLU A 267 5.36 -4.36 28.66
C GLU A 267 4.28 -4.51 29.74
N LYS A 268 3.12 -3.88 29.54
CA LYS A 268 1.98 -3.97 30.47
C LYS A 268 1.48 -5.41 30.63
N ILE A 269 1.34 -6.15 29.53
CA ILE A 269 0.86 -7.56 29.56
C ILE A 269 1.87 -8.45 30.28
N SER A 270 3.16 -8.28 29.99
CA SER A 270 4.24 -9.02 30.65
C SER A 270 4.25 -8.82 32.17
N ILE A 271 3.96 -7.60 32.66
CA ILE A 271 3.83 -7.31 34.09
C ILE A 271 2.62 -8.05 34.68
N ASN A 272 1.46 -7.96 34.03
CA ASN A 272 0.22 -8.61 34.50
C ASN A 272 0.38 -10.14 34.60
N ILE A 273 1.00 -10.77 33.61
CA ILE A 273 1.27 -12.23 33.64
C ILE A 273 2.16 -12.59 34.84
N LYS A 274 3.21 -11.82 35.12
CA LYS A 274 4.10 -12.07 36.28
C LYS A 274 3.39 -11.88 37.60
N MET A 275 2.52 -10.89 37.70
CA MET A 275 1.73 -10.65 38.91
C MET A 275 0.82 -11.84 39.20
N LEU A 276 0.05 -12.28 38.20
CA LEU A 276 -0.87 -13.41 38.33
C LEU A 276 -0.17 -14.75 38.63
N ALA A 277 1.07 -14.92 38.17
CA ALA A 277 1.87 -16.11 38.46
C ALA A 277 2.40 -16.16 39.91
N ASN A 278 2.50 -15.01 40.59
CA ASN A 278 3.04 -14.90 41.96
C ASN A 278 1.95 -14.97 43.05
N GLU A 279 0.67 -15.16 42.68
CA GLU A 279 -0.47 -15.12 43.59
C GLU A 279 -0.70 -16.42 44.37
N SER A 280 0.26 -16.79 45.21
CA SER A 280 -0.03 -17.70 46.33
C SER A 280 -0.61 -16.98 47.56
N GLU A 281 -0.50 -15.65 47.71
CA GLU A 281 -1.00 -14.93 48.90
C GLU A 281 -1.34 -13.47 48.60
N SER A 282 -2.63 -13.14 48.37
CA SER A 282 -3.34 -11.98 48.96
C SER A 282 -4.58 -11.61 48.14
N ASP A 283 -5.69 -11.39 48.84
CA ASP A 283 -6.98 -10.93 48.29
C ASP A 283 -6.94 -9.48 47.74
N SER A 284 -5.77 -8.87 47.54
CA SER A 284 -5.64 -7.44 47.17
C SER A 284 -5.48 -7.15 45.67
N ILE A 285 -5.52 -8.16 44.79
CA ILE A 285 -5.37 -7.96 43.33
C ILE A 285 -6.63 -7.38 42.66
N TYR A 286 -7.79 -7.41 43.31
CA TYR A 286 -8.98 -6.74 42.78
C TYR A 286 -8.83 -5.20 42.68
N GLU A 287 -7.77 -4.61 43.26
CA GLU A 287 -7.40 -3.20 43.07
C GLU A 287 -6.50 -2.92 41.84
N HIS A 288 -6.01 -3.94 41.11
CA HIS A 288 -5.14 -3.76 39.93
C HIS A 288 -5.94 -3.59 38.62
N ASN A 289 -6.79 -2.57 38.56
CA ASN A 289 -7.43 -2.00 37.36
C ASN A 289 -7.64 -2.94 36.13
N PRO A 290 -8.24 -4.16 36.26
CA PRO A 290 -8.48 -5.02 35.10
C PRO A 290 -9.28 -4.34 33.99
N PRO A 291 -10.26 -3.44 34.29
CA PRO A 291 -10.93 -2.66 33.26
C PRO A 291 -10.00 -1.79 32.40
N LEU A 292 -8.93 -1.23 32.96
CA LEU A 292 -8.02 -0.36 32.21
C LEU A 292 -7.15 -1.15 31.24
N ILE A 293 -6.60 -2.29 31.67
CA ILE A 293 -5.78 -3.12 30.76
C ILE A 293 -6.63 -3.74 29.65
N LEU A 294 -7.87 -4.15 29.93
CA LEU A 294 -8.80 -4.63 28.91
C LEU A 294 -9.16 -3.53 27.90
N HIS A 295 -9.35 -2.30 28.37
CA HIS A 295 -9.54 -1.13 27.52
C HIS A 295 -8.30 -0.86 26.65
N ASP A 296 -7.10 -0.88 27.23
CA ASP A 296 -5.84 -0.66 26.50
C ASP A 296 -5.63 -1.72 25.40
N ILE A 297 -5.94 -2.99 25.69
CA ILE A 297 -5.91 -4.08 24.69
C ILE A 297 -6.90 -3.77 23.56
N THR A 298 -8.17 -3.50 23.88
CA THR A 298 -9.21 -3.24 22.87
C THR A 298 -8.83 -2.05 21.99
N ALA A 299 -8.42 -0.94 22.62
CA ALA A 299 -8.05 0.28 21.94
C ALA A 299 -6.81 0.10 21.05
N CYS A 300 -5.84 -0.73 21.46
CA CYS A 300 -4.68 -1.05 20.64
C CYS A 300 -5.08 -1.79 19.36
N TRP A 301 -5.91 -2.84 19.46
CA TRP A 301 -6.37 -3.59 18.28
C TRP A 301 -7.32 -2.77 17.38
N ASP A 302 -8.14 -1.88 17.95
CA ASP A 302 -8.95 -0.97 17.14
C ASP A 302 -8.09 -0.04 16.30
N ARG A 303 -7.00 0.50 16.86
CA ARG A 303 -6.04 1.32 16.09
C ARG A 303 -5.32 0.53 15.01
N LEU A 304 -4.94 -0.72 15.30
CA LEU A 304 -4.34 -1.60 14.28
C LEU A 304 -5.29 -1.89 13.13
N VAL A 305 -6.57 -2.15 13.40
CA VAL A 305 -7.56 -2.37 12.34
C VAL A 305 -7.78 -1.10 11.53
N ASN A 306 -7.79 0.07 12.16
CA ASN A 306 -7.95 1.35 11.47
C ASN A 306 -6.80 1.65 10.47
N LEU A 307 -5.66 0.96 10.55
CA LEU A 307 -4.62 1.05 9.52
C LEU A 307 -5.16 0.61 8.14
N GLU A 308 -6.05 -0.39 8.08
CA GLU A 308 -6.67 -0.85 6.84
C GLU A 308 -7.43 0.29 6.15
N ASP A 309 -8.30 0.96 6.90
CA ASP A 309 -9.12 2.08 6.41
C ASP A 309 -8.21 3.23 5.96
N MET A 310 -7.22 3.60 6.77
CA MET A 310 -6.27 4.65 6.41
C MET A 310 -5.45 4.30 5.15
N TYR A 311 -5.04 3.05 4.98
CA TYR A 311 -4.32 2.61 3.79
C TYR A 311 -5.19 2.74 2.54
N GLU A 312 -6.44 2.26 2.63
CA GLU A 312 -7.39 2.25 1.53
C GLU A 312 -7.82 3.66 1.10
N GLU A 313 -7.97 4.58 2.05
CA GLU A 313 -8.45 5.93 1.81
C GLU A 313 -7.34 6.93 1.45
N ILE A 314 -6.19 6.82 2.12
CA ILE A 314 -5.13 7.83 2.02
C ILE A 314 -4.00 7.35 1.13
N VAL A 315 -3.41 6.20 1.47
CA VAL A 315 -2.17 5.73 0.85
C VAL A 315 -2.38 5.43 -0.63
N ARG A 316 -3.46 4.72 -0.97
CA ARG A 316 -3.75 4.32 -2.36
C ARG A 316 -4.15 5.49 -3.28
N GLU A 317 -4.62 6.60 -2.72
CA GLU A 317 -5.01 7.77 -3.50
C GLU A 317 -3.89 8.81 -3.66
N LYS A 318 -2.86 8.76 -2.80
CA LYS A 318 -1.81 9.79 -2.67
C LYS A 318 -1.12 10.21 -3.97
N ASN A 319 -1.00 9.34 -4.96
CA ASN A 319 -0.31 9.62 -6.25
C ASN A 319 -1.25 9.59 -7.47
N LEU A 320 -2.56 9.70 -7.27
CA LEU A 320 -3.54 9.72 -8.35
C LEU A 320 -3.83 11.18 -8.80
N PRO A 321 -4.33 11.43 -10.02
CA PRO A 321 -4.70 12.78 -10.48
C PRO A 321 -6.01 13.25 -9.81
N THR A 322 -5.97 13.50 -8.51
CA THR A 322 -7.12 13.91 -7.69
C THR A 322 -6.74 15.11 -6.84
N LEU A 323 -7.74 15.90 -6.40
CA LEU A 323 -7.45 17.06 -5.53
C LEU A 323 -6.82 16.62 -4.21
N PHE A 324 -7.23 15.46 -3.69
CA PHE A 324 -6.68 14.89 -2.46
C PHE A 324 -5.17 14.63 -2.57
N SER A 325 -4.72 14.10 -3.71
CA SER A 325 -3.28 13.90 -3.98
C SER A 325 -2.51 15.22 -3.91
N GLU A 326 -3.04 16.30 -4.51
CA GLU A 326 -2.39 17.60 -4.50
C GLU A 326 -2.30 18.20 -3.09
N ILE A 327 -3.38 18.13 -2.31
CA ILE A 327 -3.38 18.58 -0.90
C ILE A 327 -2.33 17.81 -0.08
N MET A 328 -2.20 16.50 -0.32
CA MET A 328 -1.22 15.67 0.40
C MET A 328 0.23 16.01 0.03
N LYS A 329 0.49 16.37 -1.24
CA LYS A 329 1.83 16.79 -1.68
C LYS A 329 2.25 18.10 -1.02
N ASP A 330 1.33 19.06 -0.90
CA ASP A 330 1.59 20.32 -0.21
C ASP A 330 1.94 20.08 1.27
N TYR A 331 1.22 19.17 1.93
CA TYR A 331 1.49 18.81 3.33
C TYR A 331 2.86 18.14 3.54
N ASP A 332 3.27 17.26 2.63
CA ASP A 332 4.60 16.63 2.67
C ASP A 332 5.71 17.66 2.45
N ALA A 333 5.49 18.65 1.58
CA ALA A 333 6.45 19.72 1.32
C ALA A 333 6.64 20.62 2.54
N GLU A 334 5.56 20.97 3.25
CA GLU A 334 5.61 21.76 4.48
C GLU A 334 6.24 21.00 5.65
N SER A 335 6.08 19.68 5.71
CA SER A 335 6.65 18.82 6.78
C SER A 335 8.13 18.51 6.60
N SER A 336 8.71 18.87 5.45
CA SER A 336 10.12 18.63 5.09
C SER A 336 11.03 19.86 5.26
N VAL A 337 10.48 20.99 5.74
CA VAL A 337 11.17 22.24 6.10
C VAL A 337 11.29 22.34 7.61
#